data_AF-A0A9D7KKZ5-F1
#
_entry.id   AF-A0A9D7KKZ5-F1
#
_cell.length_a   1.000
_cell.length_b   1.000
_cell.length_c   1.000
_cell.angle_alpha   90.00
_cell.angle_beta   90.00
_cell.angle_gamma   90.00
#
_symmetry.space_group_name_H-M   'P 1'
#
loop_
_entity.id
_entity.type
_entity.pdbx_description
1 polymer ?
#
loop_
_entity_poly.entity_id
_entity_poly.type
_entity_poly.pdbx_seq_one_letter_code
_entity_poly.pdbx_strand_id
1 'polypeptide(L)' 'MNRNELLFLTGFMGTGKTTLGRGIANCLGWDFYDIDREIEKDSGCSVSKS' A
#
# COMPACT_ATOMS: atom_id res chain seq x y z
N MET A 1 -19.36 -8.47 -12.52
CA MET A 1 -17.91 -8.76 -12.43
C MET A 1 -17.54 -8.72 -10.97
N ASN A 2 -17.46 -9.88 -10.30
CA ASN A 2 -17.09 -9.97 -8.89
C ASN A 2 -15.75 -10.71 -8.78
N ARG A 3 -14.66 -10.03 -9.14
CA ARG A 3 -13.31 -10.44 -8.73
C ARG A 3 -12.81 -9.34 -7.80
N ASN A 4 -12.47 -9.72 -6.57
CA ASN A 4 -11.65 -8.88 -5.71
C ASN A 4 -10.27 -8.81 -6.36
N GLU A 5 -10.04 -7.81 -7.20
CA GLU A 5 -8.76 -7.57 -7.84
C GLU A 5 -7.87 -6.76 -6.89
N LEU A 6 -6.66 -7.27 -6.66
CA LEU A 6 -5.66 -6.62 -5.82
C LEU A 6 -4.53 -6.11 -6.71
N LEU A 7 -4.19 -4.83 -6.54
CA LEU A 7 -3.06 -4.20 -7.22
C LEU A 7 -1.91 -3.98 -6.22
N PHE A 8 -0.76 -4.61 -6.50
CA PHE A 8 0.45 -4.42 -5.71
C PHE A 8 1.46 -3.57 -6.46
N LEU A 9 1.98 -2.53 -5.82
CA LEU A 9 3.04 -1.68 -6.36
C LEU A 9 4.38 -2.03 -5.73
N THR A 10 5.31 -2.57 -6.52
CA THR A 10 6.65 -2.99 -6.08
C THR A 10 7.74 -2.06 -6.59
N GLY A 11 8.90 -2.03 -5.92
CA GLY A 11 10.07 -1.21 -6.29
C GLY A 11 10.70 -0.48 -5.10
N PHE A 12 11.88 0.13 -5.31
CA PHE A 12 12.68 0.76 -4.24
C PHE A 12 11.97 1.91 -3.53
N MET A 13 12.35 2.21 -2.28
CA MET A 13 11.85 3.38 -1.53
C MET A 13 12.13 4.68 -2.31
N GLY A 14 11.19 5.64 -2.27
CA GLY A 14 11.36 6.93 -2.95
C GLY A 14 10.98 6.97 -4.43
N THR A 15 10.65 5.83 -5.07
CA THR A 15 10.21 5.80 -6.48
C THR A 15 8.78 6.30 -6.73
N GLY A 16 8.10 6.84 -5.71
CA GLY A 16 6.76 7.44 -5.85
C GLY A 16 5.58 6.45 -5.84
N LYS A 17 5.80 5.16 -5.54
CA LYS A 17 4.74 4.13 -5.52
C LYS A 17 3.53 4.49 -4.67
N THR A 18 3.74 5.06 -3.48
CA THR A 18 2.65 5.47 -2.59
C THR A 18 1.82 6.61 -3.22
N THR A 19 2.46 7.53 -3.94
CA THR A 19 1.78 8.62 -4.64
C THR A 19 0.98 8.08 -5.82
N LEU A 20 1.58 7.22 -6.64
CA LEU A 20 0.90 6.60 -7.78
C LEU A 20 -0.27 5.73 -7.33
N GLY A 21 -0.08 4.89 -6.31
CA GLY A 21 -1.10 3.98 -5.80
C GLY A 21 -2.32 4.70 -5.25
N ARG A 22 -2.12 5.81 -4.51
CA ARG A 22 -3.25 6.66 -4.09
C ARG A 22 -3.99 7.26 -5.27
N GLY A 23 -3.29 7.70 -6.31
CA GLY A 23 -3.90 8.21 -7.54
C GLY A 23 -4.75 7.17 -8.24
N ILE A 24 -4.21 5.96 -8.41
CA ILE A 24 -4.93 4.83 -9.03
C ILE A 24 -6.17 4.46 -8.20
N ALA A 25 -6.02 4.31 -6.88
CA ALA A 25 -7.10 3.97 -5.98
C ALA A 25 -8.25 5.01 -6.06
N ASN A 26 -7.93 6.30 -6.05
CA ASN A 26 -8.92 7.37 -6.21
C ASN A 26 -9.63 7.30 -7.56
N CYS A 27 -8.91 7.04 -8.66
CA CYS A 27 -9.50 6.94 -9.99
C CYS A 27 -10.41 5.72 -10.15
N LEU A 28 -10.11 4.61 -9.46
CA LEU A 28 -10.87 3.36 -9.54
C LEU A 28 -11.96 3.25 -8.46
N GLY A 29 -11.99 4.16 -7.49
CA GLY A 29 -12.86 4.04 -6.31
C GLY A 29 -12.47 2.86 -5.42
N TRP A 30 -11.19 2.52 -5.38
CA TRP A 30 -10.65 1.42 -4.57
C TRP A 30 -10.06 1.95 -3.27
N ASP A 31 -9.99 1.08 -2.26
CA ASP A 31 -9.25 1.36 -1.04
C ASP A 31 -7.74 1.28 -1.28
N PHE A 32 -6.98 2.16 -0.64
CA PHE A 32 -5.52 2.16 -0.67
C PHE A 32 -4.96 1.72 0.68
N TYR A 33 -4.12 0.70 0.67
CA TYR A 33 -3.44 0.18 1.86
C TYR A 33 -1.92 0.33 1.72
N ASP A 34 -1.29 0.91 2.76
CA ASP A 34 0.16 0.93 2.90
C ASP A 34 0.59 -0.26 3.75
N ILE A 35 1.12 -1.29 3.09
CA ILE A 35 1.39 -2.60 3.72
C ILE A 35 2.35 -2.46 4.90
N ASP A 36 3.37 -1.60 4.81
CA ASP A 36 4.34 -1.43 5.89
C ASP A 36 3.63 -0.90 7.14
N ARG A 37 2.73 0.08 6.98
CA ARG A 37 1.96 0.67 8.08
C ARG A 37 0.94 -0.31 8.66
N GLU A 38 0.28 -1.11 7.83
CA GLU A 38 -0.69 -2.10 8.33
C GLU A 38 0.01 -3.23 9.10
N ILE A 39 1.19 -3.66 8.67
CA ILE A 39 2.02 -4.62 9.42
C ILE A 39 2.44 -4.03 10.77
N GLU A 40 2.85 -2.76 10.83
CA GLU A 40 3.22 -2.11 12.09
C GLU A 40 2.06 -2.03 13.09
N LYS A 41 0.86 -1.70 12.61
CA LYS A 41 -0.36 -1.67 13.44
C LYS A 41 -0.68 -3.05 14.02
N ASP A 42 -0.57 -4.09 13.21
CA ASP A 42 -0.90 -5.46 13.61
C ASP A 42 0.18 -6.06 14.54
N SER A 43 1.44 -5.77 14.26
CA SER A 43 2.58 -6.31 15.01
C SER A 43 2.84 -5.60 16.34
N GLY A 44 2.31 -4.38 16.54
CA GLY A 44 2.60 -3.53 17.70
C GLY A 44 4.07 -3.06 17.80
N CYS A 45 4.88 -3.36 16.78
CA CYS A 45 6.29 -3.03 16.66
C CYS A 45 6.51 -2.30 15.34
N SER A 46 7.32 -1.23 15.35
CA SER A 46 7.74 -0.59 14.10
C SER A 46 8.65 -1.53 13.32
N VAL A 47 8.59 -1.48 11.98
CA VAL A 47 9.51 -2.24 11.11
C VAL A 47 10.91 -1.58 11.11
N SER A 48 11.11 -0.57 11.95
CA SER A 48 12.40 0.09 12.18
C SER A 48 13.36 -0.85 12.90
N LYS A 49 14.12 -1.62 12.11
CA LYS A 49 15.35 -2.27 12.57
C LYS A 49 16.37 -1.20 12.97
N SER A 50 16.68 -1.14 14.26
CA SER A 50 17.97 -0.62 14.76
C SER A 50 19.02 -1.71 14.74
#